data_AF-E4TPB2-F1
#
_entry.id   AF-E4TPB2-F1
#
_cell.length_a   1.000
_cell.length_b   1.000
_cell.length_c   1.000
_cell.angle_alpha   90.00
_cell.angle_beta   90.00
_cell.angle_gamma   90.00
#
_symmetry.space_group_name_H-M   'P 1'
#
loop_
_entity.id
_entity.type
_entity.pdbx_description
1 polymer ?
#
loop_
_entity_poly.entity_id
_entity_poly.type
_entity_poly.pdbx_seq_one_letter_code
_entity_poly.pdbx_strand_id
1 'polypeptide(L)'
;MRFILLISILCVSVVFNSFSQRIKYKNVFPLLQSKDYKSAEPLLLKFLEENDDEANAYFYLGEIIVSKLDTVEIFPSSEKYDSLSNLAVSSYKKAIALVDDREVRKNDEYYMAYNRRDLRTGKFGIKTSDVHLDYENKIADVSARKELIHELHQLKTEVIGKYDKFKKEVEEFYSAYPDEPSFMLRATSDDRKALNEIRSSFSDFTSQYSTFADKLNSLNHPLYTAELKLTSISKWEELAPKEIDFSDFKVEIQNYDNYLNQVDSKIESEVRPIKALLFKTDSDFNSALNFNKGVEDTTAIKDMVIPEELEKGLRQLDNKNVVLDLLHYKRLKNRSTLLTNSNLFPVLNDSTNIFQRTNVFKKYKSRLADQLEVIKSIESKIDERTKLDFANYFAGYQPSIEAYINTEKTILEKKYEEVAEKSKKMEIDIQYFTSEEDTVYITPLNAAANNGDKYVIDIIEADTSLLLVGSWKKQPFIANAGFDMKVNYKLVVKDTSYIVKNMLDLNNNVLVNLKSTEEEDPSQLLLYLSYQMEELWRLEYESESFLGDAKVEAGIFFLYDEEGDVLKTLNAKGEVIGN
;
A
#
# COMPACT_ATOMS: atom_id res chain seq x y z
N MET A 1 7.41 -32.58 100.35
CA MET A 1 7.74 -31.18 100.02
C MET A 1 9.25 -30.86 100.08
N ARG A 2 10.01 -31.25 101.12
CA ARG A 2 11.45 -30.91 101.21
C ARG A 2 12.33 -31.43 100.05
N PHE A 3 12.02 -32.60 99.48
CA PHE A 3 12.77 -33.19 98.37
C PHE A 3 12.55 -32.45 97.03
N ILE A 4 11.33 -31.96 96.79
CA ILE A 4 10.96 -31.20 95.58
C ILE A 4 11.63 -29.82 95.59
N LEU A 5 11.77 -29.21 96.77
CA LEU A 5 12.42 -27.90 96.94
C LEU A 5 13.93 -27.99 96.69
N LEU A 6 14.56 -29.11 97.07
CA LEU A 6 15.98 -29.38 96.84
C LEU A 6 16.29 -29.66 95.36
N ILE A 7 15.41 -30.39 94.66
CA ILE A 7 15.51 -30.60 93.21
C ILE A 7 15.29 -29.28 92.45
N SER A 8 14.34 -28.44 92.89
CA SER A 8 14.12 -27.12 92.28
C SER A 8 15.34 -26.20 92.42
N ILE A 9 15.98 -26.15 93.61
CA ILE A 9 17.20 -25.37 93.83
C ILE A 9 18.39 -25.93 93.01
N LEU A 10 18.50 -27.25 92.87
CA LEU A 10 19.54 -27.88 92.05
C LEU A 10 19.32 -27.61 90.55
N CYS A 11 18.08 -27.70 90.05
CA CYS A 11 17.76 -27.37 88.66
C CYS A 11 18.00 -25.88 88.35
N VAL A 12 17.67 -24.98 89.28
CA VAL A 12 17.91 -23.54 89.11
C VAL A 12 19.43 -23.23 89.09
N SER A 13 20.23 -23.88 89.93
CA SER A 13 21.69 -23.66 89.97
C SER A 13 22.46 -24.28 88.80
N VAL A 14 21.94 -25.33 88.16
CA VAL A 14 22.52 -25.89 86.92
C VAL A 14 22.21 -25.00 85.70
N VAL A 15 21.04 -24.35 85.67
CA VAL A 15 20.65 -23.44 84.58
C VAL A 15 21.48 -22.13 84.63
N PHE A 16 21.80 -21.62 85.82
CA PHE A 16 22.62 -20.40 85.94
C PHE A 16 24.12 -20.60 85.64
N ASN A 17 24.68 -21.79 85.87
CA ASN A 17 26.09 -22.07 85.57
C ASN A 17 26.38 -22.34 84.08
N SER A 18 25.35 -22.42 83.24
CA SER A 18 25.51 -22.60 81.78
C SER A 18 25.64 -21.28 81.02
N PHE A 19 25.48 -20.14 81.70
CA PHE A 19 25.72 -18.82 81.14
C PHE A 19 27.07 -18.30 81.62
N SER A 20 27.99 -18.01 80.68
CA SER A 20 29.34 -17.44 80.91
C SER A 20 30.50 -18.43 81.02
N GLN A 21 30.55 -19.46 80.15
CA GLN A 21 31.86 -19.95 79.71
C GLN A 21 32.40 -18.96 78.68
N ARG A 22 33.41 -18.15 79.06
CA ARG A 22 34.14 -17.28 78.13
C ARG A 22 34.69 -18.12 76.99
N ILE A 23 34.29 -17.79 75.78
CA ILE A 23 34.76 -18.49 74.59
C ILE A 23 36.23 -18.14 74.39
N LYS A 24 37.09 -19.15 74.24
CA LYS A 24 38.51 -18.93 73.93
C LYS A 24 38.68 -18.91 72.42
N TYR A 25 39.45 -17.95 71.91
CA TYR A 25 39.71 -17.84 70.47
C TYR A 25 40.30 -19.11 69.85
N LYS A 26 41.15 -19.82 70.59
CA LYS A 26 41.74 -21.12 70.19
C LYS A 26 40.71 -22.20 69.87
N ASN A 27 39.48 -22.10 70.37
CA ASN A 27 38.39 -23.02 70.04
C ASN A 27 37.65 -22.61 68.75
N VAL A 28 37.72 -21.34 68.37
CA VAL A 28 37.08 -20.77 67.17
C VAL A 28 38.00 -20.84 65.96
N PHE A 29 39.29 -20.56 66.15
CA PHE A 29 40.30 -20.51 65.09
C PHE A 29 40.36 -21.77 64.19
N PRO A 30 40.29 -23.01 64.71
CA PRO A 30 40.28 -24.19 63.84
C PRO A 30 39.08 -24.24 62.87
N LEU A 31 37.92 -23.73 63.29
CA LEU A 31 36.73 -23.64 62.43
C LEU A 31 36.92 -22.58 61.33
N LEU A 32 37.56 -21.46 61.68
CA LEU A 32 37.90 -20.38 60.74
C LEU A 32 38.91 -20.84 59.69
N GLN A 33 39.98 -21.53 60.14
CA GLN A 33 41.02 -22.06 59.27
C GLN A 33 40.49 -23.15 58.33
N SER A 34 39.53 -23.96 58.78
CA SER A 34 38.83 -24.96 57.95
C SER A 34 37.71 -24.39 57.10
N LYS A 35 37.46 -23.08 57.14
CA LYS A 35 36.39 -22.36 56.43
C LYS A 35 34.97 -22.85 56.75
N ASP A 36 34.75 -23.47 57.92
CA ASP A 36 33.41 -23.75 58.43
C ASP A 36 32.78 -22.48 59.01
N TYR A 37 32.56 -21.49 58.15
CA TYR A 37 32.07 -20.17 58.53
C TYR A 37 30.67 -20.21 59.15
N LYS A 38 29.86 -21.20 58.77
CA LYS A 38 28.50 -21.38 59.31
C LYS A 38 28.53 -21.69 60.81
N SER A 39 29.46 -22.55 61.25
CA SER A 39 29.64 -22.87 62.67
C SER A 39 30.49 -21.81 63.39
N ALA A 40 31.46 -21.20 62.71
CA ALA A 40 32.40 -20.27 63.31
C ALA A 40 31.81 -18.90 63.61
N GLU A 41 30.95 -18.36 62.73
CA GLU A 41 30.40 -17.01 62.86
C GLU A 41 29.73 -16.70 64.21
N PRO A 42 28.75 -17.49 64.71
CA PRO A 42 28.09 -17.17 65.98
C PRO A 42 29.05 -17.21 67.16
N LEU A 43 30.07 -18.08 67.11
CA LEU A 43 31.10 -18.17 68.13
C LEU A 43 32.07 -16.99 68.07
N LEU A 44 32.42 -16.54 66.86
CA LEU A 44 33.30 -15.40 66.62
C LEU A 44 32.65 -14.09 67.05
N LEU A 45 31.38 -13.86 66.72
CA LEU A 45 30.65 -12.66 67.13
C LEU A 45 30.57 -12.55 68.65
N LYS A 46 30.19 -13.63 69.34
CA LYS A 46 30.16 -13.68 70.80
C LYS A 46 31.55 -13.50 71.43
N PHE A 47 32.60 -13.99 70.77
CA PHE A 47 33.97 -13.76 71.21
C PHE A 47 34.37 -12.27 71.11
N LEU A 48 34.03 -11.62 69.99
CA LEU A 48 34.32 -10.21 69.72
C LEU A 48 33.51 -9.23 70.59
N GLU A 49 32.35 -9.64 71.13
CA GLU A 49 31.61 -8.87 72.14
C GLU A 49 32.39 -8.73 73.45
N GLU A 50 33.18 -9.75 73.81
CA GLU A 50 33.97 -9.79 75.05
C GLU A 50 35.43 -9.36 74.84
N ASN A 51 35.96 -9.39 73.60
CA ASN A 51 37.36 -9.16 73.26
C ASN A 51 37.48 -8.35 71.95
N ASP A 52 37.53 -7.02 72.06
CA ASP A 52 37.50 -6.11 70.91
C ASP A 52 38.89 -5.68 70.40
N ASP A 53 39.95 -6.26 70.97
CA ASP A 53 41.37 -6.01 70.72
C ASP A 53 42.07 -7.14 69.93
N GLU A 54 41.34 -8.19 69.54
CA GLU A 54 41.91 -9.35 68.85
C GLU A 54 41.93 -9.17 67.32
N ALA A 55 43.11 -8.87 66.78
CA ALA A 55 43.29 -8.47 65.38
C ALA A 55 42.91 -9.58 64.38
N ASN A 56 43.34 -10.82 64.64
CA ASN A 56 43.06 -11.98 63.77
C ASN A 56 41.56 -12.32 63.73
N ALA A 57 40.84 -12.12 64.83
CA ALA A 57 39.41 -12.34 64.90
C ALA A 57 38.64 -11.39 63.97
N TYR A 58 39.03 -10.12 63.90
CA TYR A 58 38.45 -9.16 62.95
C TYR A 58 38.78 -9.47 61.48
N PHE A 59 39.97 -9.99 61.19
CA PHE A 59 40.33 -10.43 59.84
C PHE A 59 39.39 -11.55 59.37
N TYR A 60 39.19 -12.57 60.19
CA TYR A 60 38.28 -13.68 59.85
C TYR A 60 36.81 -13.28 59.85
N LEU A 61 36.39 -12.27 60.62
CA LEU A 61 35.06 -11.68 60.46
C LEU A 61 34.90 -11.10 59.05
N GLY A 62 35.92 -10.40 58.54
CA GLY A 62 35.99 -9.96 57.15
C GLY A 62 35.84 -11.11 56.15
N GLU A 63 36.61 -12.18 56.30
CA GLU A 63 36.54 -13.35 55.41
C GLU A 63 35.16 -14.03 55.42
N ILE A 64 34.51 -14.13 56.59
CA ILE A 64 33.14 -14.66 56.71
C ILE A 64 32.16 -13.77 55.93
N ILE A 65 32.27 -12.45 56.07
CA ILE A 65 31.38 -11.52 55.36
C ILE A 65 31.63 -11.59 53.85
N VAL A 66 32.88 -11.68 53.40
CA VAL A 66 33.22 -11.88 51.98
C VAL A 66 32.62 -13.18 51.45
N SER A 67 32.72 -14.28 52.20
CA SER A 67 32.07 -15.54 51.82
C SER A 67 30.55 -15.41 51.72
N LYS A 68 29.92 -14.50 52.48
CA LYS A 68 28.49 -14.21 52.34
C LYS A 68 28.19 -13.39 51.09
N LEU A 69 29.05 -12.43 50.73
CA LEU A 69 28.87 -11.62 49.52
C LEU A 69 28.76 -12.47 48.25
N ASP A 70 29.48 -13.60 48.18
CA ASP A 70 29.40 -14.55 47.06
C ASP A 70 28.03 -15.24 46.92
N THR A 71 27.17 -15.15 47.93
CA THR A 71 25.82 -15.75 47.93
C THR A 71 24.71 -14.71 47.88
N VAL A 72 25.05 -13.42 47.88
CA VAL A 72 24.09 -12.33 47.89
C VAL A 72 23.63 -12.03 46.47
N GLU A 73 22.32 -11.97 46.28
CA GLU A 73 21.74 -11.45 45.06
C GLU A 73 22.08 -9.97 44.89
N ILE A 74 22.67 -9.59 43.76
CA ILE A 74 23.05 -8.20 43.47
C ILE A 74 21.90 -7.45 42.79
N PHE A 75 20.94 -8.15 42.18
CA PHE A 75 19.71 -7.56 41.64
C PHE A 75 18.50 -8.04 42.44
N PRO A 76 17.44 -7.21 42.61
CA PRO A 76 17.21 -5.89 42.02
C PRO A 76 17.92 -4.71 42.73
N SER A 77 18.46 -4.91 43.93
CA SER A 77 19.09 -3.86 44.74
C SER A 77 20.47 -4.28 45.28
N SER A 78 21.41 -3.34 45.29
CA SER A 78 22.75 -3.52 45.87
C SER A 78 22.81 -3.26 47.37
N GLU A 79 21.77 -2.78 48.03
CA GLU A 79 21.84 -2.29 49.43
C GLU A 79 22.39 -3.33 50.42
N LYS A 80 21.96 -4.58 50.28
CA LYS A 80 22.46 -5.69 51.10
C LYS A 80 23.92 -6.01 50.79
N TYR A 81 24.30 -5.96 49.52
CA TYR A 81 25.68 -6.15 49.10
C TYR A 81 26.58 -5.02 49.60
N ASP A 82 26.12 -3.77 49.52
CA ASP A 82 26.83 -2.57 49.97
C ASP A 82 27.05 -2.55 51.48
N SER A 83 26.00 -2.87 52.25
CA SER A 83 26.10 -2.94 53.71
C SER A 83 27.08 -4.03 54.17
N LEU A 84 27.03 -5.22 53.57
CA LEU A 84 27.98 -6.30 53.85
C LEU A 84 29.41 -5.93 53.40
N SER A 85 29.57 -5.31 52.24
CA SER A 85 30.88 -4.85 51.75
C SER A 85 31.51 -3.82 52.69
N ASN A 86 30.72 -2.85 53.16
CA ASN A 86 31.17 -1.87 54.14
C ASN A 86 31.56 -2.52 55.47
N LEU A 87 30.81 -3.54 55.92
CA LEU A 87 31.12 -4.30 57.13
C LEU A 87 32.41 -5.10 57.00
N ALA A 88 32.64 -5.75 55.85
CA ALA A 88 33.89 -6.46 55.55
C ALA A 88 35.08 -5.50 55.56
N VAL A 89 34.98 -4.37 54.86
CA VAL A 89 36.03 -3.33 54.82
C VAL A 89 36.30 -2.78 56.22
N SER A 90 35.27 -2.50 57.00
CA SER A 90 35.42 -2.06 58.39
C SER A 90 36.14 -3.09 59.27
N SER A 91 35.84 -4.37 59.08
CA SER A 91 36.46 -5.48 59.82
C SER A 91 37.95 -5.61 59.47
N TYR A 92 38.31 -5.57 58.19
CA TYR A 92 39.72 -5.56 57.77
C TYR A 92 40.47 -4.32 58.25
N LYS A 93 39.87 -3.13 58.17
CA LYS A 93 40.50 -1.90 58.69
C LYS A 93 40.76 -1.98 60.20
N LYS A 94 39.82 -2.53 60.97
CA LYS A 94 40.01 -2.77 62.40
C LYS A 94 41.12 -3.80 62.66
N ALA A 95 41.17 -4.88 61.86
CA ALA A 95 42.26 -5.86 61.92
C ALA A 95 43.64 -5.21 61.66
N ILE A 96 43.77 -4.41 60.59
CA ILE A 96 45.02 -3.67 60.27
C ILE A 96 45.46 -2.80 61.45
N ALA A 97 44.53 -2.05 62.05
CA ALA A 97 44.84 -1.14 63.16
C ALA A 97 45.32 -1.86 64.43
N LEU A 98 44.93 -3.13 64.62
CA LEU A 98 45.29 -3.94 65.78
C LEU A 98 46.53 -4.84 65.53
N VAL A 99 46.89 -5.11 64.27
CA VAL A 99 48.09 -5.89 63.93
C VAL A 99 49.34 -5.02 64.09
N ASP A 100 50.14 -5.32 65.10
CA ASP A 100 51.50 -4.79 65.29
C ASP A 100 52.55 -5.92 65.44
N ASP A 101 53.84 -5.56 65.49
CA ASP A 101 54.93 -6.53 65.67
C ASP A 101 54.81 -7.34 66.97
N ARG A 102 54.15 -6.81 68.00
CA ARG A 102 53.99 -7.49 69.29
C ARG A 102 52.90 -8.54 69.20
N GLU A 103 51.79 -8.21 68.56
CA GLU A 103 50.66 -9.10 68.29
C GLU A 103 51.10 -10.30 67.45
N VAL A 104 51.77 -10.05 66.32
CA VAL A 104 52.27 -11.11 65.43
C VAL A 104 53.23 -12.07 66.15
N ARG A 105 54.06 -11.57 67.07
CA ARG A 105 54.98 -12.42 67.85
C ARG A 105 54.29 -13.21 68.96
N LYS A 106 53.24 -12.64 69.56
CA LYS A 106 52.49 -13.28 70.67
C LYS A 106 51.59 -14.39 70.14
N ASN A 107 51.04 -14.20 68.94
CA ASN A 107 50.00 -15.02 68.34
C ASN A 107 50.46 -15.62 66.98
N ASP A 108 51.73 -16.01 66.88
CA ASP A 108 52.36 -16.49 65.63
C ASP A 108 51.62 -17.68 64.99
N GLU A 109 51.02 -18.54 65.81
CA GLU A 109 50.13 -19.65 65.42
C GLU A 109 49.05 -19.22 64.43
N TYR A 110 48.49 -18.01 64.58
CA TYR A 110 47.37 -17.52 63.77
C TYR A 110 47.79 -16.87 62.45
N TYR A 111 49.05 -16.51 62.32
CA TYR A 111 49.62 -15.84 61.15
C TYR A 111 50.57 -16.75 60.35
N MET A 112 50.55 -18.06 60.61
CA MET A 112 51.43 -19.03 59.95
C MET A 112 51.34 -19.00 58.41
N ALA A 113 50.21 -18.57 57.83
CA ALA A 113 50.05 -18.39 56.39
C ALA A 113 51.04 -17.38 55.78
N TYR A 114 51.53 -16.43 56.58
CA TYR A 114 52.47 -15.38 56.16
C TYR A 114 53.93 -15.71 56.49
N ASN A 115 54.20 -16.91 57.02
CA ASN A 115 55.55 -17.30 57.42
C ASN A 115 56.42 -17.52 56.18
N ARG A 116 57.48 -16.71 56.04
CA ARG A 116 58.41 -16.80 54.91
C ARG A 116 59.86 -16.72 55.37
N ARG A 117 60.76 -17.24 54.54
CA ARG A 117 62.20 -17.18 54.78
C ARG A 117 62.71 -15.78 54.47
N ASP A 118 63.29 -15.10 55.46
CA ASP A 118 63.97 -13.84 55.24
C ASP A 118 65.27 -14.07 54.45
N LEU A 119 65.36 -13.48 53.26
CA LEU A 119 66.48 -13.68 52.33
C LEU A 119 67.82 -13.17 52.88
N ARG A 120 67.82 -12.21 53.81
CA ARG A 120 69.04 -11.61 54.37
C ARG A 120 69.58 -12.40 55.56
N THR A 121 68.69 -12.96 56.39
CA THR A 121 69.07 -13.65 57.63
C THR A 121 68.92 -15.17 57.56
N GLY A 122 68.23 -15.68 56.54
CA GLY A 122 67.95 -17.10 56.36
C GLY A 122 66.93 -17.69 57.35
N LYS A 123 66.44 -16.91 58.32
CA LYS A 123 65.47 -17.34 59.33
C LYS A 123 64.04 -17.22 58.80
N PHE A 124 63.19 -18.15 59.23
CA PHE A 124 61.75 -18.06 59.02
C PHE A 124 61.15 -17.07 60.01
N GLY A 125 60.23 -16.24 59.53
CA GLY A 125 59.51 -15.29 60.35
C GLY A 125 58.35 -14.66 59.58
N ILE A 126 57.39 -14.15 60.34
CA ILE A 126 56.26 -13.41 59.81
C ILE A 126 56.59 -11.92 59.92
N LYS A 127 56.50 -11.19 58.81
CA LYS A 127 56.65 -9.73 58.83
C LYS A 127 55.27 -9.08 58.83
N THR A 128 55.06 -8.16 59.75
CA THR A 128 53.83 -7.37 59.88
C THR A 128 53.47 -6.66 58.58
N SER A 129 54.47 -6.20 57.80
CA SER A 129 54.26 -5.59 56.49
C SER A 129 53.56 -6.50 55.48
N ASP A 130 53.77 -7.82 55.55
CA ASP A 130 53.12 -8.77 54.63
C ASP A 130 51.66 -9.00 55.02
N VAL A 131 51.38 -9.02 56.32
CA VAL A 131 50.02 -9.13 56.86
C VAL A 131 49.23 -7.88 56.51
N HIS A 132 49.81 -6.69 56.71
CA HIS A 132 49.19 -5.42 56.32
C HIS A 132 48.94 -5.36 54.81
N LEU A 133 49.91 -5.75 53.98
CA LEU A 133 49.74 -5.77 52.52
C LEU A 133 48.60 -6.70 52.08
N ASP A 134 48.49 -7.89 52.67
CA ASP A 134 47.39 -8.81 52.38
C ASP A 134 46.04 -8.21 52.77
N TYR A 135 45.94 -7.62 53.97
CA TYR A 135 44.69 -6.99 54.42
C TYR A 135 44.30 -5.79 53.56
N GLU A 136 45.28 -4.98 53.14
CA GLU A 136 45.07 -3.87 52.19
C GLU A 136 44.58 -4.37 50.84
N ASN A 137 45.16 -5.46 50.31
CA ASN A 137 44.70 -6.09 49.08
C ASN A 137 43.25 -6.58 49.21
N LYS A 138 42.90 -7.21 50.34
CA LYS A 138 41.51 -7.65 50.62
C LYS A 138 40.52 -6.49 50.68
N ILE A 139 40.91 -5.36 51.28
CA ILE A 139 40.09 -4.13 51.28
C ILE A 139 39.92 -3.61 49.85
N ALA A 140 41.00 -3.58 49.07
CA ALA A 140 40.97 -3.13 47.69
C ALA A 140 40.06 -4.02 46.83
N ASP A 141 40.16 -5.35 46.97
CA ASP A 141 39.34 -6.32 46.24
C ASP A 141 37.84 -6.16 46.54
N VAL A 142 37.47 -6.04 47.82
CA VAL A 142 36.06 -5.83 48.22
C VAL A 142 35.54 -4.49 47.71
N SER A 143 36.36 -3.44 47.78
CA SER A 143 35.98 -2.10 47.33
C SER A 143 35.81 -2.05 45.81
N ALA A 144 36.74 -2.63 45.05
CA ALA A 144 36.67 -2.71 43.60
C ALA A 144 35.44 -3.51 43.12
N ARG A 145 35.13 -4.63 43.79
CA ARG A 145 33.94 -5.42 43.46
C ARG A 145 32.64 -4.68 43.78
N LYS A 146 32.61 -3.91 44.87
CA LYS A 146 31.48 -3.04 45.21
C LYS A 146 31.25 -1.96 44.15
N GLU A 147 32.31 -1.27 43.72
CA GLU A 147 32.24 -0.26 42.65
C GLU A 147 31.74 -0.87 41.33
N LEU A 148 32.23 -2.06 40.97
CA LEU A 148 31.76 -2.79 39.78
C LEU A 148 30.26 -3.11 39.84
N ILE A 149 29.75 -3.55 41.00
CA ILE A 149 28.31 -3.82 41.17
C ILE A 149 27.49 -2.54 41.04
N HIS A 150 27.95 -1.43 41.63
CA HIS A 150 27.28 -0.14 41.48
C HIS A 150 27.22 0.28 40.00
N GLU A 151 28.32 0.14 39.26
CA GLU A 151 28.36 0.41 37.84
C GLU A 151 27.40 -0.50 37.04
N LEU A 152 27.32 -1.80 37.38
CA LEU A 152 26.38 -2.73 36.75
C LEU A 152 24.92 -2.31 36.93
N HIS A 153 24.54 -1.75 38.07
CA HIS A 153 23.19 -1.20 38.27
C HIS A 153 22.92 0.02 37.39
N GLN A 154 23.90 0.93 37.26
CA GLN A 154 23.78 2.08 36.38
C GLN A 154 23.62 1.63 34.93
N LEU A 155 24.49 0.73 34.46
CA LEU A 155 24.44 0.17 33.12
C LEU A 155 23.11 -0.55 32.85
N LYS A 156 22.60 -1.35 33.80
CA LYS A 156 21.29 -2.00 33.65
C LYS A 156 20.16 -0.98 33.48
N THR A 157 20.19 0.10 34.27
CA THR A 157 19.20 1.19 34.18
C THR A 157 19.28 1.90 32.83
N GLU A 158 20.49 2.17 32.34
CA GLU A 158 20.71 2.77 31.02
C GLU A 158 20.25 1.86 29.88
N VAL A 159 20.54 0.56 29.96
CA VAL A 159 20.07 -0.45 28.99
C VAL A 159 18.55 -0.44 28.89
N ILE A 160 17.85 -0.48 30.04
CA ILE A 160 16.38 -0.45 30.08
C ILE A 160 15.87 0.86 29.46
N GLY A 161 16.43 2.01 29.86
CA GLY A 161 16.00 3.31 29.30
C GLY A 161 16.25 3.44 27.79
N LYS A 162 17.36 2.90 27.28
CA LYS A 162 17.66 2.84 25.84
C LYS A 162 16.70 1.92 25.11
N TYR A 163 16.36 0.77 25.69
CA TYR A 163 15.37 -0.14 25.14
C TYR A 163 13.97 0.49 25.08
N ASP A 164 13.52 1.13 26.16
CA ASP A 164 12.21 1.78 26.23
C ASP A 164 12.08 2.90 25.19
N LYS A 165 13.15 3.69 24.99
CA LYS A 165 13.20 4.70 23.92
C LYS A 165 13.07 4.06 22.54
N PHE A 166 13.89 3.04 22.27
CA PHE A 166 13.88 2.31 21.01
C PHE A 166 12.51 1.69 20.73
N LYS A 167 11.94 0.99 21.71
CA LYS A 167 10.61 0.37 21.65
C LYS A 167 9.54 1.40 21.30
N LYS A 168 9.53 2.54 21.97
CA LYS A 168 8.58 3.62 21.70
C LYS A 168 8.68 4.14 20.26
N GLU A 169 9.90 4.37 19.76
CA GLU A 169 10.11 4.81 18.38
C GLU A 169 9.57 3.79 17.35
N VAL A 170 9.79 2.49 17.62
CA VAL A 170 9.22 1.41 16.79
C VAL A 170 7.70 1.37 16.88
N GLU A 171 7.11 1.51 18.07
CA GLU A 171 5.65 1.50 18.25
C GLU A 171 4.99 2.68 17.53
N GLU A 172 5.55 3.89 17.64
CA GLU A 172 5.07 5.08 16.95
C GLU A 172 5.15 4.89 15.43
N PHE A 173 6.27 4.36 14.94
CA PHE A 173 6.46 4.08 13.52
C PHE A 173 5.51 2.99 13.01
N TYR A 174 5.39 1.87 13.73
CA TYR A 174 4.51 0.77 13.36
C TYR A 174 3.03 1.19 13.38
N SER A 175 2.63 2.03 14.33
CA SER A 175 1.25 2.52 14.42
C SER A 175 0.88 3.49 13.30
N ALA A 176 1.86 4.19 12.71
CA ALA A 176 1.63 5.08 11.57
C ALA A 176 1.33 4.32 10.27
N TYR A 177 1.73 3.05 10.18
CA TYR A 177 1.69 2.25 8.96
C TYR A 177 1.06 0.87 9.18
N PRO A 178 -0.13 0.60 8.62
CA PRO A 178 -0.84 -0.65 8.88
C PRO A 178 -0.14 -1.90 8.32
N ASP A 179 0.61 -1.76 7.22
CA ASP A 179 1.39 -2.84 6.61
C ASP A 179 2.54 -2.32 5.74
N GLU A 180 3.42 -3.23 5.33
CA GLU A 180 4.61 -2.96 4.52
C GLU A 180 4.29 -2.27 3.18
N PRO A 181 3.30 -2.71 2.37
CA PRO A 181 2.94 -2.00 1.14
C PRO A 181 2.50 -0.55 1.39
N SER A 182 1.68 -0.30 2.41
CA SER A 182 1.28 1.07 2.78
C SER A 182 2.48 1.92 3.20
N PHE A 183 3.42 1.35 3.98
CA PHE A 183 4.66 2.05 4.30
C PHE A 183 5.46 2.40 3.05
N MET A 184 5.72 1.43 2.17
CA MET A 184 6.45 1.62 0.93
C MET A 184 5.84 2.71 0.04
N LEU A 185 4.52 2.68 -0.13
CA LEU A 185 3.79 3.65 -0.95
C LEU A 185 3.77 5.06 -0.34
N ARG A 186 3.77 5.17 0.99
CA ARG A 186 3.79 6.47 1.68
C ARG A 186 5.18 7.04 1.91
N ALA A 187 6.21 6.18 1.93
CA ALA A 187 7.56 6.55 2.33
C ALA A 187 8.08 7.81 1.63
N THR A 188 8.39 8.79 2.46
CA THR A 188 9.00 10.08 2.13
C THR A 188 10.45 10.14 2.60
N SER A 189 11.14 11.25 2.34
CA SER A 189 12.45 11.50 2.92
C SER A 189 12.44 11.54 4.45
N ASP A 190 11.33 11.96 5.06
CA ASP A 190 11.24 12.07 6.52
C ASP A 190 11.00 10.71 7.16
N ASP A 191 10.25 9.82 6.49
CA ASP A 191 10.10 8.42 6.93
C ASP A 191 11.42 7.66 6.91
N ARG A 192 12.28 7.93 5.91
CA ARG A 192 13.63 7.37 5.87
C ARG A 192 14.52 7.90 7.00
N LYS A 193 14.33 9.14 7.44
CA LYS A 193 15.02 9.65 8.63
C LYS A 193 14.54 8.91 9.88
N ALA A 194 13.24 8.73 10.04
CA ALA A 194 12.68 7.95 11.15
C ALA A 194 13.21 6.51 11.18
N LEU A 195 13.31 5.83 10.02
CA LEU A 195 13.96 4.52 9.92
C LEU A 195 15.41 4.54 10.43
N ASN A 196 16.20 5.54 10.04
CA ASN A 196 17.59 5.66 10.48
C ASN A 196 17.70 6.02 11.98
N GLU A 197 16.78 6.79 12.52
CA GLU A 197 16.69 7.08 13.95
C GLU A 197 16.42 5.80 14.75
N ILE A 198 15.45 4.98 14.33
CA ILE A 198 15.15 3.67 14.93
C ILE A 198 16.39 2.77 14.91
N ARG A 199 17.08 2.70 13.76
CA ARG A 199 18.31 1.91 13.62
C ARG A 199 19.42 2.41 14.54
N SER A 200 19.58 3.73 14.67
CA SER A 200 20.54 4.33 15.59
C SER A 200 20.21 3.97 17.04
N SER A 201 18.94 4.10 17.45
CA SER A 201 18.49 3.73 18.79
C SER A 201 18.68 2.23 19.07
N PHE A 202 18.44 1.36 18.08
CA PHE A 202 18.72 -0.08 18.19
C PHE A 202 20.22 -0.38 18.33
N SER A 203 21.07 0.27 17.54
CA SER A 203 22.52 0.14 17.64
C SER A 203 23.05 0.63 19.00
N ASP A 204 22.52 1.75 19.49
CA ASP A 204 22.83 2.30 20.82
C ASP A 204 22.48 1.29 21.91
N PHE A 205 21.25 0.74 21.87
CA PHE A 205 20.80 -0.27 22.81
C PHE A 205 21.68 -1.52 22.80
N THR A 206 21.94 -2.10 21.62
CA THR A 206 22.73 -3.34 21.49
C THR A 206 24.17 -3.16 21.96
N SER A 207 24.79 -2.02 21.65
CA SER A 207 26.13 -1.65 22.13
C SER A 207 26.18 -1.51 23.66
N GLN A 208 25.20 -0.80 24.23
CA GLN A 208 25.08 -0.62 25.68
C GLN A 208 24.84 -1.96 26.39
N TYR A 209 23.99 -2.81 25.81
CA TYR A 209 23.72 -4.14 26.34
C TYR A 209 24.96 -5.04 26.29
N SER A 210 25.73 -5.00 25.20
CA SER A 210 27.01 -5.74 25.11
C SER A 210 27.97 -5.32 26.22
N THR A 211 28.08 -4.01 26.46
CA THR A 211 28.94 -3.47 27.55
C THR A 211 28.48 -3.95 28.92
N PHE A 212 27.16 -3.93 29.17
CA PHE A 212 26.57 -4.49 30.39
C PHE A 212 26.84 -5.98 30.52
N ALA A 213 26.65 -6.76 29.46
CA ALA A 213 26.83 -8.20 29.44
C ALA A 213 28.28 -8.60 29.70
N ASP A 214 29.24 -7.94 29.04
CA ASP A 214 30.67 -8.19 29.23
C ASP A 214 31.10 -7.95 30.68
N LYS A 215 30.63 -6.85 31.28
CA LYS A 215 30.90 -6.53 32.69
C LYS A 215 30.21 -7.50 33.64
N LEU A 216 28.98 -7.90 33.38
CA LEU A 216 28.27 -8.86 34.23
C LEU A 216 28.96 -10.23 34.18
N ASN A 217 29.34 -10.68 32.99
CA ASN A 217 30.03 -11.94 32.78
C ASN A 217 31.44 -11.93 33.40
N SER A 218 32.09 -10.76 33.52
CA SER A 218 33.38 -10.63 34.21
C SER A 218 33.34 -10.99 35.71
N LEU A 219 32.15 -10.98 36.34
CA LEU A 219 31.97 -11.45 37.72
C LEU A 219 32.21 -12.96 37.87
N ASN A 220 32.20 -13.73 36.77
CA ASN A 220 32.36 -15.19 36.76
C ASN A 220 31.43 -15.92 37.75
N HIS A 221 30.20 -15.40 37.92
CA HIS A 221 29.23 -15.93 38.86
C HIS A 221 28.18 -16.78 38.13
N PRO A 222 27.90 -18.02 38.58
CA PRO A 222 27.05 -18.96 37.84
C PRO A 222 25.58 -18.51 37.72
N LEU A 223 25.10 -17.64 38.61
CA LEU A 223 23.74 -17.08 38.52
C LEU A 223 23.62 -15.91 37.54
N TYR A 224 24.73 -15.33 37.09
CA TYR A 224 24.73 -14.13 36.26
C TYR A 224 25.45 -14.44 34.95
N THR A 225 24.69 -14.81 33.94
CA THR A 225 25.19 -14.98 32.57
C THR A 225 24.30 -14.19 31.64
N ALA A 226 24.83 -13.08 31.13
CA ALA A 226 24.13 -12.24 30.19
C ALA A 226 24.40 -12.69 28.75
N GLU A 227 23.35 -12.78 27.96
CA GLU A 227 23.41 -13.16 26.55
C GLU A 227 22.37 -12.36 25.75
N LEU A 228 22.81 -11.77 24.63
CA LEU A 228 21.92 -11.13 23.66
C LEU A 228 21.75 -12.03 22.44
N LYS A 229 20.52 -12.48 22.20
CA LYS A 229 20.17 -13.26 21.03
C LYS A 229 19.35 -12.41 20.06
N LEU A 230 19.88 -12.24 18.85
CA LEU A 230 19.20 -11.53 17.78
C LEU A 230 18.41 -12.51 16.90
N THR A 231 17.13 -12.24 16.70
CA THR A 231 16.25 -13.02 15.81
C THR A 231 15.94 -12.26 14.53
N SER A 232 15.86 -12.93 13.39
CA SER A 232 15.53 -12.26 12.12
C SER A 232 14.05 -11.87 12.07
N ILE A 233 13.77 -10.68 11.53
CA ILE A 233 12.42 -10.27 11.15
C ILE A 233 12.21 -10.68 9.70
N SER A 234 11.13 -11.41 9.43
CA SER A 234 10.79 -11.89 8.09
C SER A 234 9.56 -11.20 7.50
N LYS A 235 8.69 -10.64 8.36
CA LYS A 235 7.43 -10.02 7.98
C LYS A 235 7.17 -8.73 8.76
N TRP A 236 6.32 -7.87 8.21
CA TRP A 236 5.95 -6.59 8.82
C TRP A 236 5.31 -6.74 10.20
N GLU A 237 4.45 -7.75 10.40
CA GLU A 237 3.75 -7.98 11.67
C GLU A 237 4.72 -8.35 12.80
N GLU A 238 5.90 -8.86 12.44
CA GLU A 238 6.98 -9.16 13.38
C GLU A 238 7.75 -7.89 13.78
N LEU A 239 7.52 -6.73 13.17
CA LEU A 239 8.20 -5.49 13.55
C LEU A 239 7.73 -4.97 14.92
N ALA A 240 6.51 -5.33 15.35
CA ALA A 240 5.97 -4.93 16.64
C ALA A 240 6.93 -5.35 17.78
N PRO A 241 7.39 -4.41 18.62
CA PRO A 241 8.38 -4.71 19.63
C PRO A 241 7.80 -5.60 20.73
N LYS A 242 8.61 -6.55 21.19
CA LYS A 242 8.22 -7.49 22.25
C LYS A 242 8.50 -6.87 23.63
N GLU A 243 7.71 -7.26 24.63
CA GLU A 243 8.11 -7.00 26.01
C GLU A 243 9.31 -7.88 26.37
N ILE A 244 10.34 -7.27 26.96
CA ILE A 244 11.57 -7.95 27.36
C ILE A 244 11.71 -7.86 28.86
N ASP A 245 11.88 -9.02 29.51
CA ASP A 245 12.26 -9.06 30.92
C ASP A 245 13.79 -9.03 31.05
N PHE A 246 14.31 -7.92 31.59
CA PHE A 246 15.74 -7.75 31.86
C PHE A 246 16.20 -8.43 33.18
N SER A 247 15.32 -9.19 33.85
CA SER A 247 15.65 -9.95 35.05
C SER A 247 16.40 -11.24 34.74
N ASP A 248 16.10 -11.89 33.62
CA ASP A 248 16.67 -13.19 33.24
C ASP A 248 18.07 -13.09 32.60
N PHE A 249 18.55 -11.87 32.33
CA PHE A 249 19.81 -11.54 31.65
C PHE A 249 20.02 -12.19 30.27
N LYS A 250 19.13 -13.06 29.82
CA LYS A 250 19.11 -13.63 28.48
C LYS A 250 18.04 -12.92 27.68
N VAL A 251 18.48 -11.93 26.91
CA VAL A 251 17.57 -11.08 26.13
C VAL A 251 17.49 -11.60 24.71
N GLU A 252 16.28 -11.93 24.28
CA GLU A 252 15.99 -12.24 22.87
C GLU A 252 15.26 -11.05 22.25
N ILE A 253 15.88 -10.42 21.25
CA ILE A 253 15.33 -9.27 20.54
C ILE A 253 15.38 -9.52 19.04
N GLN A 254 14.48 -8.90 18.30
CA GLN A 254 14.49 -8.92 16.85
C GLN A 254 15.60 -8.03 16.29
N ASN A 255 16.15 -8.41 15.14
CA ASN A 255 17.21 -7.68 14.46
C ASN A 255 16.60 -6.65 13.51
N TYR A 256 16.37 -5.46 14.05
CA TYR A 256 15.78 -4.35 13.32
C TYR A 256 16.73 -3.76 12.28
N ASP A 257 18.04 -3.73 12.53
CA ASP A 257 18.99 -3.12 11.58
C ASP A 257 18.96 -3.81 10.21
N ASN A 258 19.01 -5.15 10.19
CA ASN A 258 18.97 -5.91 8.93
C ASN A 258 17.65 -5.70 8.17
N TYR A 259 16.53 -5.76 8.87
CA TYR A 259 15.22 -5.64 8.24
C TYR A 259 14.97 -4.23 7.70
N LEU A 260 15.23 -3.19 8.49
CA LEU A 260 15.00 -1.81 8.07
C LEU A 260 15.93 -1.40 6.92
N ASN A 261 17.16 -1.93 6.85
CA ASN A 261 18.03 -1.77 5.68
C ASN A 261 17.45 -2.41 4.41
N GLN A 262 16.86 -3.60 4.52
CA GLN A 262 16.23 -4.26 3.38
C GLN A 262 15.03 -3.46 2.89
N VAL A 263 14.19 -2.96 3.80
CA VAL A 263 13.03 -2.13 3.46
C VAL A 263 13.47 -0.82 2.79
N ASP A 264 14.47 -0.13 3.33
CA ASP A 264 15.02 1.10 2.72
C ASP A 264 15.56 0.83 1.30
N SER A 265 16.25 -0.30 1.13
CA SER A 265 16.77 -0.74 -0.17
C SER A 265 15.64 -1.03 -1.17
N LYS A 266 14.56 -1.70 -0.76
CA LYS A 266 13.38 -1.95 -1.60
C LYS A 266 12.69 -0.65 -2.00
N ILE A 267 12.59 0.32 -1.09
CA ILE A 267 12.00 1.63 -1.41
C ILE A 267 12.77 2.34 -2.51
N GLU A 268 14.11 2.37 -2.42
CA GLU A 268 14.94 3.05 -3.42
C GLU A 268 15.04 2.29 -4.75
N SER A 269 15.17 0.96 -4.71
CA SER A 269 15.40 0.15 -5.91
C SER A 269 14.13 -0.27 -6.64
N GLU A 270 13.01 -0.44 -5.95
CA GLU A 270 11.76 -0.94 -6.53
C GLU A 270 10.67 0.14 -6.53
N VAL A 271 10.34 0.71 -5.37
CA VAL A 271 9.16 1.58 -5.23
C VAL A 271 9.34 2.93 -5.90
N ARG A 272 10.51 3.57 -5.71
CA ARG A 272 10.78 4.90 -6.26
C ARG A 272 10.77 4.92 -7.79
N PRO A 273 11.41 3.96 -8.51
CA PRO A 273 11.27 3.84 -9.95
C PRO A 273 9.82 3.65 -10.40
N ILE A 274 9.04 2.80 -9.72
CA ILE A 274 7.63 2.57 -10.05
C ILE A 274 6.79 3.85 -9.89
N LYS A 275 7.00 4.62 -8.81
CA LYS A 275 6.35 5.93 -8.63
C LYS A 275 6.73 6.90 -9.76
N ALA A 276 8.00 7.00 -10.11
CA ALA A 276 8.45 7.87 -11.21
C ALA A 276 7.83 7.45 -12.56
N LEU A 277 7.79 6.15 -12.83
CA LEU A 277 7.19 5.58 -14.04
C LEU A 277 5.67 5.80 -14.09
N LEU A 278 4.99 5.72 -12.94
CA LEU A 278 3.57 6.06 -12.80
C LEU A 278 3.31 7.51 -13.21
N PHE A 279 4.02 8.47 -12.61
CA PHE A 279 3.83 9.90 -12.92
C PHE A 279 4.12 10.19 -14.39
N LYS A 280 5.17 9.60 -14.95
CA LYS A 280 5.50 9.72 -16.37
C LYS A 280 4.38 9.17 -17.26
N THR A 281 3.96 7.93 -17.00
CA THR A 281 2.89 7.26 -17.78
C THR A 281 1.58 8.04 -17.72
N ASP A 282 1.21 8.56 -16.55
CA ASP A 282 0.01 9.39 -16.40
C ASP A 282 0.09 10.69 -17.21
N SER A 283 1.24 11.36 -17.16
CA SER A 283 1.50 12.58 -17.94
C SER A 283 1.46 12.31 -19.45
N ASP A 284 2.04 11.20 -19.89
CA ASP A 284 2.02 10.75 -21.29
C ASP A 284 0.58 10.44 -21.73
N PHE A 285 -0.23 9.80 -20.87
CA PHE A 285 -1.63 9.51 -21.15
C PHE A 285 -2.47 10.78 -21.24
N ASN A 286 -2.28 11.75 -20.32
CA ASN A 286 -2.99 13.02 -20.38
C ASN A 286 -2.62 13.80 -21.66
N SER A 287 -1.35 13.77 -22.05
CA SER A 287 -0.83 14.38 -23.27
C SER A 287 -1.41 13.75 -24.53
N ALA A 288 -1.41 12.41 -24.60
CA ALA A 288 -1.95 11.66 -25.73
C ALA A 288 -3.48 11.80 -25.83
N LEU A 289 -4.21 11.85 -24.71
CA LEU A 289 -5.67 12.10 -24.71
C LEU A 289 -6.01 13.45 -25.32
N ASN A 290 -5.23 14.48 -25.03
CA ASN A 290 -5.46 15.81 -25.59
C ASN A 290 -5.05 15.89 -27.06
N PHE A 291 -3.94 15.25 -27.43
CA PHE A 291 -3.46 15.20 -28.81
C PHE A 291 -4.45 14.45 -29.73
N ASN A 292 -4.87 13.24 -29.35
CA ASN A 292 -5.72 12.37 -30.16
C ASN A 292 -7.15 12.93 -30.40
N LYS A 293 -7.61 13.89 -29.59
CA LYS A 293 -8.88 14.60 -29.81
C LYS A 293 -8.86 15.46 -31.09
N GLY A 294 -7.70 15.95 -31.50
CA GLY A 294 -7.54 16.85 -32.65
C GLY A 294 -6.76 16.25 -33.82
N VAL A 295 -6.49 14.95 -33.77
CA VAL A 295 -5.78 14.25 -34.85
C VAL A 295 -6.63 14.19 -36.12
N GLU A 296 -6.00 14.44 -37.26
CA GLU A 296 -6.62 14.39 -38.59
C GLU A 296 -6.37 13.04 -39.31
N ASP A 297 -5.30 12.32 -38.96
CA ASP A 297 -4.92 11.05 -39.60
C ASP A 297 -4.60 9.96 -38.55
N THR A 298 -5.06 8.74 -38.85
CA THR A 298 -4.80 7.51 -38.11
C THR A 298 -3.32 7.24 -37.85
N THR A 299 -2.43 7.61 -38.78
CA THR A 299 -0.98 7.41 -38.64
C THR A 299 -0.36 8.26 -37.54
N ALA A 300 -1.00 9.37 -37.15
CA ALA A 300 -0.54 10.28 -36.12
C ALA A 300 -1.00 9.86 -34.71
N ILE A 301 -1.87 8.87 -34.56
CA ILE A 301 -2.44 8.47 -33.27
C ILE A 301 -1.34 8.05 -32.31
N LYS A 302 -1.32 8.66 -31.11
CA LYS A 302 -0.45 8.24 -30.03
C LYS A 302 -1.10 7.08 -29.26
N ASP A 303 -0.42 5.94 -29.26
CA ASP A 303 -0.86 4.79 -28.46
C ASP A 303 -0.59 5.01 -26.96
N MET A 304 -1.39 4.35 -26.13
CA MET A 304 -1.30 4.39 -24.67
C MET A 304 -1.01 2.99 -24.14
N VAL A 305 0.28 2.73 -23.96
CA VAL A 305 0.78 1.45 -23.42
C VAL A 305 1.16 1.66 -21.96
N ILE A 306 0.67 0.77 -21.09
CA ILE A 306 1.12 0.69 -19.71
C ILE A 306 2.37 -0.20 -19.72
N PRO A 307 3.55 0.29 -19.29
CA PRO A 307 4.75 -0.54 -19.22
C PRO A 307 4.52 -1.76 -18.33
N GLU A 308 5.00 -2.94 -18.75
CA GLU A 308 4.84 -4.19 -18.01
C GLU A 308 5.43 -4.10 -16.59
N GLU A 309 6.55 -3.38 -16.46
CA GLU A 309 7.22 -3.11 -15.18
C GLU A 309 6.32 -2.32 -14.23
N LEU A 310 5.62 -1.30 -14.75
CA LEU A 310 4.67 -0.50 -13.98
C LEU A 310 3.47 -1.34 -13.53
N GLU A 311 2.92 -2.14 -14.44
CA GLU A 311 1.78 -3.00 -14.13
C GLU A 311 2.14 -4.03 -13.06
N LYS A 312 3.29 -4.71 -13.20
CA LYS A 312 3.76 -5.68 -12.21
C LYS A 312 4.03 -5.01 -10.85
N GLY A 313 4.71 -3.87 -10.85
CA GLY A 313 5.02 -3.14 -9.61
C GLY A 313 3.77 -2.63 -8.90
N LEU A 314 2.79 -2.07 -9.61
CA LEU A 314 1.53 -1.64 -9.02
C LEU A 314 0.71 -2.81 -8.48
N ARG A 315 0.68 -3.97 -9.16
CA ARG A 315 -0.02 -5.17 -8.65
C ARG A 315 0.60 -5.71 -7.35
N GLN A 316 1.90 -5.52 -7.15
CA GLN A 316 2.59 -5.95 -5.93
C GLN A 316 2.38 -4.97 -4.77
N LEU A 317 2.30 -3.67 -5.05
CA LEU A 317 2.19 -2.62 -4.04
C LEU A 317 0.74 -2.23 -3.70
N ASP A 318 -0.17 -2.30 -4.68
CA ASP A 318 -1.58 -1.96 -4.57
C ASP A 318 -2.46 -3.20 -4.74
N ASN A 319 -2.82 -3.82 -3.62
CA ASN A 319 -3.69 -4.99 -3.60
C ASN A 319 -5.06 -4.74 -4.25
N LYS A 320 -5.54 -3.49 -4.30
CA LYS A 320 -6.85 -3.14 -4.88
C LYS A 320 -6.77 -2.77 -6.36
N ASN A 321 -5.58 -2.47 -6.86
CA ASN A 321 -5.29 -2.04 -8.23
C ASN A 321 -6.01 -0.74 -8.65
N VAL A 322 -6.30 0.16 -7.72
CA VAL A 322 -7.05 1.40 -7.99
C VAL A 322 -6.33 2.28 -9.00
N VAL A 323 -5.02 2.46 -8.82
CA VAL A 323 -4.22 3.30 -9.74
C VAL A 323 -4.07 2.64 -11.10
N LEU A 324 -3.88 1.33 -11.13
CA LEU A 324 -3.79 0.58 -12.39
C LEU A 324 -5.12 0.63 -13.17
N ASP A 325 -6.25 0.46 -12.48
CA ASP A 325 -7.58 0.58 -13.06
C ASP A 325 -7.80 2.00 -13.62
N LEU A 326 -7.29 3.05 -12.96
CA LEU A 326 -7.37 4.42 -13.46
C LEU A 326 -6.57 4.62 -14.75
N LEU A 327 -5.39 4.01 -14.88
CA LEU A 327 -4.62 4.01 -16.14
C LEU A 327 -5.35 3.22 -17.24
N HIS A 328 -5.94 2.06 -16.91
CA HIS A 328 -6.77 1.32 -17.85
C HIS A 328 -7.99 2.11 -18.32
N TYR A 329 -8.64 2.82 -17.40
CA TYR A 329 -9.74 3.74 -17.73
C TYR A 329 -9.30 4.79 -18.75
N LYS A 330 -8.18 5.49 -18.51
CA LYS A 330 -7.64 6.48 -19.45
C LYS A 330 -7.35 5.88 -20.82
N ARG A 331 -6.80 4.67 -20.88
CA ARG A 331 -6.58 3.93 -22.14
C ARG A 331 -7.88 3.62 -22.88
N LEU A 332 -8.92 3.15 -22.17
CA LEU A 332 -10.24 2.89 -22.75
C LEU A 332 -10.90 4.19 -23.26
N LYS A 333 -10.80 5.26 -22.48
CA LYS A 333 -11.28 6.61 -22.84
C LYS A 333 -10.62 7.15 -24.10
N ASN A 334 -9.32 6.92 -24.29
CA ASN A 334 -8.63 7.28 -25.52
C ASN A 334 -9.21 6.54 -26.73
N ARG A 335 -9.37 5.21 -26.61
CA ARG A 335 -9.94 4.37 -27.67
C ARG A 335 -11.37 4.77 -28.03
N SER A 336 -12.18 5.17 -27.05
CA SER A 336 -13.54 5.65 -27.33
C SER A 336 -13.56 7.04 -27.94
N THR A 337 -12.65 7.93 -27.51
CA THR A 337 -12.49 9.28 -28.07
C THR A 337 -12.11 9.23 -29.55
N LEU A 338 -11.21 8.32 -29.93
CA LEU A 338 -10.82 8.10 -31.32
C LEU A 338 -12.01 7.71 -32.20
N LEU A 339 -12.92 6.86 -31.72
CA LEU A 339 -14.12 6.48 -32.49
C LEU A 339 -15.03 7.68 -32.78
N THR A 340 -15.09 8.65 -31.87
CA THR A 340 -15.94 9.85 -32.01
C THR A 340 -15.24 11.02 -32.71
N ASN A 341 -13.98 10.86 -33.10
CA ASN A 341 -13.25 11.90 -33.82
C ASN A 341 -13.76 11.94 -35.26
N SER A 342 -14.47 13.03 -35.61
CA SER A 342 -15.07 13.25 -36.92
C SER A 342 -14.05 13.29 -38.07
N ASN A 343 -12.81 13.69 -37.79
CA ASN A 343 -11.76 13.76 -38.80
C ASN A 343 -11.25 12.36 -39.15
N LEU A 344 -11.22 11.45 -38.18
CA LEU A 344 -10.76 10.06 -38.36
C LEU A 344 -11.87 9.13 -38.86
N PHE A 345 -13.08 9.32 -38.35
CA PHE A 345 -14.25 8.51 -38.69
C PHE A 345 -15.38 9.43 -39.13
N PRO A 346 -15.29 10.04 -40.33
CA PRO A 346 -16.37 10.87 -40.87
C PRO A 346 -17.67 10.07 -41.00
N VAL A 347 -17.58 8.74 -41.05
CA VAL A 347 -18.71 7.81 -41.11
C VAL A 347 -19.77 8.09 -40.05
N LEU A 348 -19.40 8.53 -38.84
CA LEU A 348 -20.39 8.87 -37.81
C LEU A 348 -21.27 10.09 -38.14
N ASN A 349 -20.72 11.04 -38.91
CA ASN A 349 -21.36 12.30 -39.26
C ASN A 349 -21.90 12.33 -40.69
N ASP A 350 -21.16 11.75 -41.64
CA ASP A 350 -21.32 11.96 -43.08
C ASP A 350 -21.57 10.68 -43.89
N SER A 351 -21.50 9.48 -43.29
CA SER A 351 -21.82 8.27 -44.04
C SER A 351 -23.31 8.15 -44.27
N THR A 352 -23.67 8.01 -45.53
CA THR A 352 -25.02 7.60 -45.94
C THR A 352 -25.26 6.13 -45.59
N ASN A 353 -24.24 5.30 -45.33
CA ASN A 353 -24.44 3.89 -44.99
C ASN A 353 -24.90 3.70 -43.53
N ILE A 354 -26.16 3.33 -43.33
CA ILE A 354 -26.76 3.12 -42.00
C ILE A 354 -26.14 1.90 -41.29
N PHE A 355 -25.79 0.85 -42.03
CA PHE A 355 -25.21 -0.37 -41.46
C PHE A 355 -23.86 -0.11 -40.79
N GLN A 356 -22.97 0.57 -41.50
CA GLN A 356 -21.67 0.99 -41.00
C GLN A 356 -21.80 1.90 -39.77
N ARG A 357 -22.72 2.88 -39.83
CA ARG A 357 -22.99 3.76 -38.67
C ARG A 357 -23.44 2.97 -37.47
N THR A 358 -24.39 2.05 -37.65
CA THR A 358 -24.91 1.23 -36.55
C THR A 358 -23.82 0.37 -35.92
N ASN A 359 -22.94 -0.24 -36.72
CA ASN A 359 -21.81 -1.02 -36.22
C ASN A 359 -20.84 -0.16 -35.40
N VAL A 360 -20.53 1.06 -35.84
CA VAL A 360 -19.69 1.99 -35.07
C VAL A 360 -20.37 2.41 -33.77
N PHE A 361 -21.67 2.76 -33.81
CA PHE A 361 -22.44 3.11 -32.60
C PHE A 361 -22.52 1.96 -31.60
N LYS A 362 -22.71 0.71 -32.07
CA LYS A 362 -22.70 -0.49 -31.23
C LYS A 362 -21.34 -0.71 -30.56
N LYS A 363 -20.25 -0.56 -31.33
CA LYS A 363 -18.87 -0.66 -30.79
C LYS A 363 -18.57 0.47 -29.79
N TYR A 364 -19.03 1.69 -30.06
CA TYR A 364 -18.87 2.82 -29.16
C TYR A 364 -19.65 2.63 -27.87
N LYS A 365 -20.91 2.16 -27.95
CA LYS A 365 -21.74 1.79 -26.79
C LYS A 365 -21.05 0.76 -25.90
N SER A 366 -20.53 -0.32 -26.49
CA SER A 366 -19.78 -1.35 -25.75
C SER A 366 -18.59 -0.76 -25.01
N ARG A 367 -17.79 0.10 -25.66
CA ARG A 367 -16.63 0.74 -25.02
C ARG A 367 -17.00 1.72 -23.91
N LEU A 368 -18.17 2.35 -23.98
CA LEU A 368 -18.69 3.19 -22.89
C LEU A 368 -19.14 2.34 -21.70
N ALA A 369 -19.74 1.17 -21.95
CA ALA A 369 -20.09 0.22 -20.90
C ALA A 369 -18.83 -0.27 -20.15
N ASP A 370 -17.79 -0.68 -20.87
CA ASP A 370 -16.51 -1.12 -20.28
C ASP A 370 -15.89 -0.01 -19.41
N GLN A 371 -15.92 1.24 -19.89
CA GLN A 371 -15.44 2.40 -19.12
C GLN A 371 -16.24 2.64 -17.85
N LEU A 372 -17.57 2.52 -17.93
CA LEU A 372 -18.45 2.72 -16.79
C LEU A 372 -18.25 1.64 -15.72
N GLU A 373 -18.02 0.39 -16.14
CA GLU A 373 -17.69 -0.72 -15.23
C GLU A 373 -16.38 -0.44 -14.48
N VAL A 374 -15.33 -0.04 -15.19
CA VAL A 374 -14.03 0.28 -14.57
C VAL A 374 -14.15 1.46 -13.60
N ILE A 375 -14.84 2.53 -13.98
CA ILE A 375 -15.03 3.70 -13.10
C ILE A 375 -15.84 3.35 -11.84
N LYS A 376 -16.90 2.54 -11.96
CA LYS A 376 -17.67 2.07 -10.80
C LYS A 376 -16.82 1.16 -9.89
N SER A 377 -15.96 0.34 -10.49
CA SER A 377 -15.01 -0.49 -9.74
C SER A 377 -14.03 0.38 -8.94
N ILE A 378 -13.43 1.41 -9.56
CA ILE A 378 -12.53 2.36 -8.89
C ILE A 378 -13.25 3.07 -7.74
N GLU A 379 -14.45 3.61 -7.97
CA GLU A 379 -15.26 4.29 -6.95
C GLU A 379 -15.48 3.40 -5.72
N SER A 380 -15.78 2.11 -5.92
CA SER A 380 -16.01 1.15 -4.82
C SER A 380 -14.75 0.79 -4.01
N LYS A 381 -13.56 0.98 -4.59
CA LYS A 381 -12.28 0.57 -4.00
C LYS A 381 -11.55 1.71 -3.29
N ILE A 382 -11.84 2.96 -3.65
CA ILE A 382 -11.23 4.14 -3.03
C ILE A 382 -11.79 4.33 -1.62
N ASP A 383 -10.95 4.04 -0.63
CA ASP A 383 -11.16 4.34 0.78
C ASP A 383 -10.09 5.28 1.32
N GLU A 384 -10.23 5.72 2.57
CA GLU A 384 -9.26 6.61 3.23
C GLU A 384 -7.83 6.08 3.17
N ARG A 385 -7.66 4.77 3.32
CA ARG A 385 -6.36 4.13 3.26
C ARG A 385 -5.71 4.28 1.88
N THR A 386 -6.44 3.95 0.82
CA THR A 386 -5.96 4.07 -0.57
C THR A 386 -5.59 5.52 -0.89
N LYS A 387 -6.37 6.47 -0.38
CA LYS A 387 -6.10 7.90 -0.55
C LYS A 387 -4.80 8.34 0.10
N LEU A 388 -4.49 7.83 1.29
CA LEU A 388 -3.22 8.08 1.95
C LEU A 388 -2.05 7.41 1.21
N ASP A 389 -2.21 6.15 0.80
CA ASP A 389 -1.18 5.39 0.08
C ASP A 389 -0.75 6.08 -1.22
N PHE A 390 -1.69 6.70 -1.92
CA PHE A 390 -1.45 7.39 -3.19
C PHE A 390 -1.64 8.91 -3.12
N ALA A 391 -1.51 9.52 -1.93
CA ALA A 391 -1.81 10.94 -1.73
C ALA A 391 -1.08 11.86 -2.72
N ASN A 392 0.21 11.61 -2.96
CA ASN A 392 1.01 12.39 -3.90
C ASN A 392 0.54 12.26 -5.36
N TYR A 393 0.05 11.08 -5.76
CA TYR A 393 -0.49 10.86 -7.09
C TYR A 393 -1.89 11.48 -7.23
N PHE A 394 -2.75 11.29 -6.22
CA PHE A 394 -4.12 11.83 -6.22
C PHE A 394 -4.19 13.35 -6.05
N ALA A 395 -3.18 14.00 -5.47
CA ALA A 395 -3.08 15.46 -5.38
C ALA A 395 -3.13 16.17 -6.75
N GLY A 396 -2.78 15.46 -7.84
CA GLY A 396 -2.90 15.97 -9.21
C GLY A 396 -4.34 16.11 -9.72
N TYR A 397 -5.33 15.53 -9.04
CA TYR A 397 -6.74 15.58 -9.43
C TYR A 397 -7.47 16.70 -8.69
N GLN A 398 -8.06 17.64 -9.42
CA GLN A 398 -8.77 18.80 -8.86
C GLN A 398 -10.29 18.67 -9.06
N PRO A 399 -11.12 18.96 -8.03
CA PRO A 399 -10.76 19.30 -6.65
C PRO A 399 -10.33 18.11 -5.78
N SER A 400 -10.66 16.88 -6.19
CA SER A 400 -10.19 15.62 -5.58
C SER A 400 -10.33 14.46 -6.56
N ILE A 401 -9.75 13.29 -6.23
CA ILE A 401 -9.92 12.07 -7.02
C ILE A 401 -11.37 11.59 -7.06
N GLU A 402 -12.11 11.71 -5.94
CA GLU A 402 -13.52 11.33 -5.87
C GLU A 402 -14.39 12.25 -6.73
N ALA A 403 -14.12 13.57 -6.70
CA ALA A 403 -14.82 14.52 -7.56
C ALA A 403 -14.54 14.25 -9.04
N TYR A 404 -13.31 13.90 -9.40
CA TYR A 404 -12.95 13.47 -10.75
C TYR A 404 -13.73 12.22 -11.16
N ILE A 405 -13.74 11.17 -10.34
CA ILE A 405 -14.44 9.91 -10.62
C ILE A 405 -15.94 10.13 -10.76
N ASN A 406 -16.57 10.88 -9.86
CA ASN A 406 -18.00 11.19 -9.92
C ASN A 406 -18.36 11.98 -11.18
N THR A 407 -17.52 12.94 -11.56
CA THR A 407 -17.70 13.73 -12.78
C THR A 407 -17.60 12.84 -14.01
N GLU A 408 -16.56 12.01 -14.10
CA GLU A 408 -16.36 11.08 -15.22
C GLU A 408 -17.50 10.05 -15.31
N LYS A 409 -17.93 9.48 -14.18
CA LYS A 409 -19.08 8.56 -14.09
C LYS A 409 -20.35 9.21 -14.64
N THR A 410 -20.68 10.42 -14.18
CA THR A 410 -21.88 11.16 -14.63
C THR A 410 -21.83 11.44 -16.13
N ILE A 411 -20.66 11.84 -16.65
CA ILE A 411 -20.46 12.06 -18.08
C ILE A 411 -20.64 10.76 -18.88
N LEU A 412 -20.10 9.65 -18.38
CA LEU A 412 -20.21 8.33 -19.04
C LEU A 412 -21.65 7.82 -19.04
N GLU A 413 -22.38 7.93 -17.92
CA GLU A 413 -23.78 7.49 -17.82
C GLU A 413 -24.65 8.25 -18.81
N LYS A 414 -24.55 9.59 -18.84
CA LYS A 414 -25.27 10.41 -19.81
C LYS A 414 -24.92 10.05 -21.26
N LYS A 415 -23.63 9.93 -21.58
CA LYS A 415 -23.18 9.56 -22.94
C LYS A 415 -23.65 8.16 -23.33
N TYR A 416 -23.63 7.22 -22.40
CA TYR A 416 -24.06 5.85 -22.64
C TYR A 416 -25.56 5.81 -22.97
N GLU A 417 -26.40 6.54 -22.23
CA GLU A 417 -27.83 6.67 -22.51
C GLU A 417 -28.08 7.29 -23.89
N GLU A 418 -27.45 8.43 -24.20
CA GLU A 418 -27.57 9.10 -25.50
C GLU A 418 -27.17 8.19 -26.68
N VAL A 419 -26.08 7.43 -26.52
CA VAL A 419 -25.58 6.48 -27.53
C VAL A 419 -26.48 5.25 -27.62
N ALA A 420 -27.03 4.77 -26.50
CA ALA A 420 -27.95 3.64 -26.47
C ALA A 420 -29.27 3.96 -27.18
N GLU A 421 -29.83 5.15 -26.96
CA GLU A 421 -31.03 5.62 -27.67
C GLU A 421 -30.78 5.75 -29.17
N LYS A 422 -29.65 6.36 -29.58
CA LYS A 422 -29.27 6.47 -30.99
C LYS A 422 -29.05 5.12 -31.64
N SER A 423 -28.35 4.20 -30.96
CA SER A 423 -28.12 2.83 -31.44
C SER A 423 -29.43 2.09 -31.62
N LYS A 424 -30.38 2.20 -30.68
CA LYS A 424 -31.70 1.58 -30.80
C LYS A 424 -32.50 2.13 -31.98
N LYS A 425 -32.45 3.45 -32.19
CA LYS A 425 -33.10 4.07 -33.35
C LYS A 425 -32.51 3.54 -34.66
N MET A 426 -31.19 3.51 -34.77
CA MET A 426 -30.51 2.99 -35.96
C MET A 426 -30.77 1.49 -36.19
N GLU A 427 -30.86 0.69 -35.13
CA GLU A 427 -31.25 -0.73 -35.23
C GLU A 427 -32.66 -0.90 -35.79
N ILE A 428 -33.60 -0.01 -35.45
CA ILE A 428 -34.94 0.02 -36.04
C ILE A 428 -34.85 0.44 -37.51
N ASP A 429 -34.07 1.48 -37.82
CA ASP A 429 -33.90 1.97 -39.19
C ASP A 429 -33.31 0.89 -40.11
N ILE A 430 -32.37 0.06 -39.63
CA ILE A 430 -31.80 -1.08 -40.39
C ILE A 430 -32.86 -2.11 -40.79
N GLN A 431 -33.91 -2.32 -39.99
CA GLN A 431 -34.93 -3.34 -40.29
C GLN A 431 -35.69 -3.07 -41.60
N TYR A 432 -35.65 -1.82 -42.10
CA TYR A 432 -36.26 -1.44 -43.37
C TYR A 432 -35.35 -1.71 -44.58
N PHE A 433 -34.12 -2.19 -44.37
CA PHE A 433 -33.18 -2.52 -45.44
C PHE A 433 -32.97 -4.03 -45.53
N THR A 434 -33.02 -4.55 -46.77
CA THR A 434 -32.91 -5.98 -47.05
C THR A 434 -31.47 -6.50 -47.09
N SER A 435 -30.50 -5.65 -47.44
CA SER A 435 -29.08 -5.98 -47.48
C SER A 435 -28.21 -4.77 -47.14
N GLU A 436 -26.93 -4.99 -46.78
CA GLU A 436 -25.96 -3.91 -46.50
C GLU A 436 -25.74 -2.98 -47.70
N GLU A 437 -25.83 -3.52 -48.92
CA GLU A 437 -25.68 -2.78 -50.18
C GLU A 437 -26.85 -1.80 -50.43
N ASP A 438 -28.03 -2.07 -49.85
CA ASP A 438 -29.23 -1.23 -49.98
C ASP A 438 -29.21 -0.02 -49.03
N THR A 439 -28.23 0.07 -48.12
CA THR A 439 -28.27 1.03 -46.99
C THR A 439 -27.73 2.43 -47.28
N VAL A 440 -27.52 2.79 -48.56
CA VAL A 440 -27.16 4.16 -48.93
C VAL A 440 -28.36 5.07 -48.63
N TYR A 441 -28.33 5.74 -47.48
CA TYR A 441 -29.25 6.79 -47.10
C TYR A 441 -29.19 7.87 -48.20
N ILE A 442 -30.18 7.86 -49.09
CA ILE A 442 -30.45 9.02 -49.93
C ILE A 442 -30.91 10.08 -48.94
N THR A 443 -30.00 10.97 -48.53
CA THR A 443 -30.36 12.17 -47.78
C THR A 443 -31.60 12.73 -48.47
N PRO A 444 -32.74 12.96 -47.79
CA PRO A 444 -33.81 13.72 -48.42
C PRO A 444 -33.13 14.96 -48.95
N LEU A 445 -33.23 15.15 -50.27
CA LEU A 445 -32.59 16.22 -51.02
C LEU A 445 -33.11 17.55 -50.45
N ASN A 446 -32.57 17.98 -49.31
CA ASN A 446 -32.53 19.35 -48.85
C ASN A 446 -31.52 20.08 -49.75
N ALA A 447 -31.75 20.01 -51.06
CA ALA A 447 -31.09 20.83 -52.04
C ALA A 447 -31.55 22.26 -51.80
N ALA A 448 -30.68 23.01 -51.12
CA ALA A 448 -30.49 24.44 -51.33
C ALA A 448 -31.78 25.27 -51.46
N ALA A 449 -32.43 25.53 -50.32
CA ALA A 449 -33.34 26.66 -50.18
C ALA A 449 -32.54 27.99 -50.23
N ASN A 450 -32.03 28.35 -51.40
CA ASN A 450 -31.49 29.69 -51.67
C ASN A 450 -31.85 30.23 -53.07
N ASN A 451 -32.66 29.51 -53.86
CA ASN A 451 -33.29 30.07 -55.06
C ASN A 451 -34.74 29.55 -55.16
N GLY A 452 -35.70 30.47 -55.09
CA GLY A 452 -37.13 30.19 -54.89
C GLY A 452 -37.90 29.50 -56.04
N ASP A 453 -37.21 28.76 -56.91
CA ASP A 453 -37.76 28.21 -58.15
C ASP A 453 -37.75 26.67 -58.26
N LYS A 454 -37.25 25.94 -57.24
CA LYS A 454 -37.18 24.47 -57.24
C LYS A 454 -37.33 23.87 -55.84
N TYR A 455 -38.20 22.87 -55.70
CA TYR A 455 -38.32 22.04 -54.49
C TYR A 455 -38.68 20.60 -54.86
N VAL A 456 -38.01 19.61 -54.25
CA VAL A 456 -38.47 18.21 -54.24
C VAL A 456 -39.21 18.02 -52.92
N ILE A 457 -40.46 17.56 -52.98
CA ILE A 457 -41.36 17.49 -51.83
C ILE A 457 -41.33 16.10 -51.21
N ASP A 458 -41.21 15.05 -52.03
CA ASP A 458 -41.17 13.68 -51.54
C ASP A 458 -40.51 12.71 -52.53
N ILE A 459 -40.04 11.57 -52.01
CA ILE A 459 -39.50 10.45 -52.78
C ILE A 459 -40.32 9.21 -52.41
N ILE A 460 -41.05 8.67 -53.38
CA ILE A 460 -41.81 7.42 -53.20
C ILE A 460 -41.02 6.31 -53.88
N GLU A 461 -40.57 5.36 -53.08
CA GLU A 461 -39.90 4.16 -53.56
C GLU A 461 -40.95 3.10 -53.90
N ALA A 462 -40.92 2.62 -55.15
CA ALA A 462 -41.72 1.49 -55.60
C ALA A 462 -40.77 0.42 -56.16
N ASP A 463 -41.18 -0.85 -56.13
CA ASP A 463 -40.34 -2.04 -56.36
C ASP A 463 -39.41 -2.01 -57.59
N THR A 464 -39.66 -1.16 -58.60
CA THR A 464 -38.80 -1.03 -59.80
C THR A 464 -38.51 0.40 -60.25
N SER A 465 -38.89 1.43 -59.49
CA SER A 465 -38.71 2.83 -59.90
C SER A 465 -38.77 3.81 -58.74
N LEU A 466 -38.02 4.91 -58.89
CA LEU A 466 -38.03 6.03 -57.96
C LEU A 466 -38.99 7.11 -58.49
N LEU A 467 -40.02 7.43 -57.72
CA LEU A 467 -40.96 8.50 -58.01
C LEU A 467 -40.57 9.77 -57.27
N LEU A 468 -40.13 10.78 -58.01
CA LEU A 468 -39.79 12.10 -57.49
C LEU A 468 -40.98 13.04 -57.70
N VAL A 469 -41.51 13.59 -56.60
CA VAL A 469 -42.59 14.58 -56.66
C VAL A 469 -42.06 15.91 -56.18
N GLY A 470 -42.23 16.96 -56.99
CA GLY A 470 -41.70 18.27 -56.68
C GLY A 470 -42.39 19.42 -57.41
N SER A 471 -41.84 20.61 -57.25
CA SER A 471 -42.27 21.84 -57.93
C SER A 471 -41.08 22.45 -58.67
N TRP A 472 -41.27 22.76 -59.95
CA TRP A 472 -40.31 23.47 -60.78
C TRP A 472 -40.98 24.70 -61.40
N LYS A 473 -40.42 25.89 -61.18
CA LYS A 473 -41.02 27.17 -61.63
C LYS A 473 -42.49 27.32 -61.19
N LYS A 474 -42.82 26.86 -59.98
CA LYS A 474 -44.18 26.84 -59.41
C LYS A 474 -45.18 25.90 -60.10
N GLN A 475 -44.72 25.00 -60.96
CA GLN A 475 -45.54 23.93 -61.52
C GLN A 475 -45.14 22.59 -60.90
N PRO A 476 -46.11 21.80 -60.41
CA PRO A 476 -45.81 20.48 -59.89
C PRO A 476 -45.34 19.56 -61.01
N PHE A 477 -44.33 18.76 -60.74
CA PHE A 477 -43.88 17.69 -61.62
C PHE A 477 -43.88 16.37 -60.87
N ILE A 478 -44.10 15.30 -61.64
CA ILE A 478 -43.83 13.93 -61.24
C ILE A 478 -42.79 13.40 -62.21
N ALA A 479 -41.67 12.93 -61.70
CA ALA A 479 -40.61 12.29 -62.48
C ALA A 479 -40.46 10.85 -62.01
N ASN A 480 -40.44 9.92 -62.97
CA ASN A 480 -40.12 8.52 -62.72
C ASN A 480 -38.70 8.27 -63.22
N ALA A 481 -37.82 7.82 -62.33
CA ALA A 481 -36.50 7.30 -62.67
C ALA A 481 -36.52 5.78 -62.54
N GLY A 482 -36.36 5.08 -63.67
CA GLY A 482 -35.95 3.68 -63.64
C GLY A 482 -34.51 3.56 -63.15
N PHE A 483 -34.14 2.39 -62.61
CA PHE A 483 -32.76 2.09 -62.20
C PHE A 483 -31.73 2.18 -63.36
N ASP A 484 -32.18 2.34 -64.61
CA ASP A 484 -31.35 2.64 -65.79
C ASP A 484 -31.07 4.15 -66.00
N MET A 485 -31.46 5.01 -65.04
CA MET A 485 -31.27 6.47 -65.01
C MET A 485 -31.91 7.25 -66.18
N LYS A 486 -32.94 6.71 -66.83
CA LYS A 486 -33.78 7.50 -67.75
C LYS A 486 -34.90 8.20 -66.99
N VAL A 487 -34.86 9.54 -66.96
CA VAL A 487 -35.85 10.37 -66.29
C VAL A 487 -36.93 10.79 -67.29
N ASN A 488 -38.17 10.30 -67.09
CA ASN A 488 -39.34 10.81 -67.80
C ASN A 488 -40.09 11.81 -66.89
N TYR A 489 -40.23 13.06 -67.32
CA TYR A 489 -41.01 14.07 -66.60
C TYR A 489 -42.37 14.29 -67.28
N LYS A 490 -43.43 14.50 -66.50
CA LYS A 490 -44.76 14.90 -67.00
C LYS A 490 -45.32 16.07 -66.20
N LEU A 491 -45.92 17.03 -66.89
CA LEU A 491 -46.49 18.25 -66.33
C LEU A 491 -48.02 18.10 -66.22
N VAL A 492 -48.60 18.38 -65.05
CA VAL A 492 -50.04 18.16 -64.79
C VAL A 492 -50.80 19.47 -64.97
N VAL A 493 -51.87 19.47 -65.79
CA VAL A 493 -52.49 20.70 -66.34
C VAL A 493 -53.83 21.10 -65.69
N LYS A 494 -54.37 20.41 -64.66
CA LYS A 494 -55.66 20.81 -64.05
C LYS A 494 -55.72 20.89 -62.52
N ASP A 495 -56.65 21.74 -62.08
CA ASP A 495 -56.82 22.42 -60.77
C ASP A 495 -56.05 21.80 -59.60
N THR A 496 -54.87 22.38 -59.37
CA THR A 496 -53.89 22.04 -58.34
C THR A 496 -54.45 22.04 -56.93
N SER A 497 -55.53 22.77 -56.66
CA SER A 497 -56.13 22.88 -55.33
C SER A 497 -56.82 21.57 -54.92
N TYR A 498 -57.39 20.84 -55.88
CA TYR A 498 -58.12 19.59 -55.65
C TYR A 498 -57.17 18.42 -55.38
N ILE A 499 -56.10 18.31 -56.18
CA ILE A 499 -55.10 17.24 -56.06
C ILE A 499 -54.26 17.40 -54.78
N VAL A 500 -53.82 18.63 -54.47
CA VAL A 500 -53.06 18.90 -53.24
C VAL A 500 -53.92 18.70 -51.99
N LYS A 501 -55.21 19.06 -52.04
CA LYS A 501 -56.14 18.79 -50.94
C LYS A 501 -56.35 17.29 -50.73
N ASN A 502 -56.56 16.51 -51.78
CA ASN A 502 -56.70 15.05 -51.67
C ASN A 502 -55.41 14.38 -51.16
N MET A 503 -54.22 14.86 -51.57
CA MET A 503 -52.95 14.36 -51.04
C MET A 503 -52.71 14.73 -49.57
N LEU A 504 -53.08 15.96 -49.15
CA LEU A 504 -53.02 16.37 -47.75
C LEU A 504 -54.04 15.63 -46.88
N ASP A 505 -55.24 15.35 -47.40
CA ASP A 505 -56.26 14.56 -46.73
C ASP A 505 -55.85 13.08 -46.63
N LEU A 506 -55.14 12.53 -47.62
CA LEU A 506 -54.51 11.20 -47.55
C LEU A 506 -53.40 11.16 -46.49
N ASN A 507 -52.51 12.16 -46.46
CA ASN A 507 -51.41 12.21 -45.50
C ASN A 507 -51.90 12.40 -44.06
N ASN A 508 -52.93 13.24 -43.84
CA ASN A 508 -53.57 13.40 -42.54
C ASN A 508 -54.32 12.14 -42.07
N ASN A 509 -54.91 11.35 -42.98
CA ASN A 509 -55.57 10.09 -42.62
C ASN A 509 -54.59 8.92 -42.44
N VAL A 510 -53.42 8.94 -43.08
CA VAL A 510 -52.34 7.95 -42.84
C VAL A 510 -51.63 8.21 -41.50
N LEU A 511 -51.58 9.47 -41.05
CA LEU A 511 -50.95 9.86 -39.77
C LEU A 511 -51.87 9.75 -38.53
N VAL A 512 -53.18 9.48 -38.69
CA VAL A 512 -54.08 9.20 -37.56
C VAL A 512 -54.10 7.69 -37.28
N ASN A 513 -53.22 7.25 -36.38
CA ASN A 513 -53.29 5.97 -35.64
C ASN A 513 -53.64 4.73 -36.47
N LEU A 514 -52.67 4.16 -37.19
CA LEU A 514 -52.65 2.71 -37.42
C LEU A 514 -52.12 2.01 -36.17
N LYS A 515 -52.90 2.05 -35.08
CA LYS A 515 -52.92 0.93 -34.15
C LYS A 515 -53.88 -0.08 -34.76
N SER A 516 -53.37 -1.10 -35.44
CA SER A 516 -54.20 -2.25 -35.78
C SER A 516 -54.66 -2.87 -34.46
N THR A 517 -55.94 -2.74 -34.13
CA THR A 517 -56.57 -3.79 -33.31
C THR A 517 -56.57 -5.05 -34.17
N GLU A 518 -56.15 -6.17 -33.60
CA GLU A 518 -55.68 -7.42 -34.25
C GLU A 518 -56.69 -8.16 -35.18
N GLU A 519 -57.72 -7.52 -35.72
CA GLU A 519 -58.81 -8.19 -36.44
C GLU A 519 -59.11 -7.69 -37.88
N GLU A 520 -58.35 -6.75 -38.45
CA GLU A 520 -58.59 -6.33 -39.85
C GLU A 520 -57.56 -6.90 -40.85
N ASP A 521 -58.08 -7.50 -41.94
CA ASP A 521 -57.32 -8.07 -43.06
C ASP A 521 -56.62 -6.96 -43.88
N PRO A 522 -55.27 -6.96 -43.99
CA PRO A 522 -54.50 -5.97 -44.76
C PRO A 522 -54.95 -5.80 -46.21
N SER A 523 -55.57 -6.84 -46.79
CA SER A 523 -56.11 -6.83 -48.16
C SER A 523 -57.24 -5.81 -48.35
N GLN A 524 -58.03 -5.55 -47.30
CA GLN A 524 -59.15 -4.61 -47.35
C GLN A 524 -58.70 -3.14 -47.23
N LEU A 525 -57.60 -2.89 -46.50
CA LEU A 525 -56.94 -1.58 -46.40
C LEU A 525 -56.32 -1.16 -47.75
N LEU A 526 -55.72 -2.11 -48.48
CA LEU A 526 -55.16 -1.89 -49.82
C LEU A 526 -56.24 -1.58 -50.87
N LEU A 527 -57.42 -2.20 -50.78
CA LEU A 527 -58.55 -1.93 -51.68
C LEU A 527 -59.11 -0.51 -51.52
N TYR A 528 -59.04 0.06 -50.30
CA TYR A 528 -59.52 1.40 -50.02
C TYR A 528 -58.60 2.49 -50.60
N LEU A 529 -57.28 2.24 -50.58
CA LEU A 529 -56.26 3.11 -51.19
C LEU A 529 -56.22 2.97 -52.72
N SER A 530 -56.47 1.78 -53.27
CA SER A 530 -56.44 1.54 -54.73
C SER A 530 -57.55 2.29 -55.47
N TYR A 531 -58.74 2.42 -54.88
CA TYR A 531 -59.88 3.11 -55.51
C TYR A 531 -59.64 4.63 -55.66
N GLN A 532 -58.99 5.27 -54.68
CA GLN A 532 -58.65 6.69 -54.75
C GLN A 532 -57.44 6.96 -55.67
N MET A 533 -56.53 5.99 -55.79
CA MET A 533 -55.41 6.04 -56.76
C MET A 533 -55.91 5.87 -58.22
N GLU A 534 -56.91 5.03 -58.49
CA GLU A 534 -57.47 4.86 -59.85
C GLU A 534 -58.09 6.15 -60.42
N GLU A 535 -58.67 7.03 -59.59
CA GLU A 535 -59.19 8.33 -60.05
C GLU A 535 -58.09 9.27 -60.53
N LEU A 536 -56.89 9.23 -59.93
CA LEU A 536 -55.74 10.03 -60.35
C LEU A 536 -55.18 9.58 -61.71
N TRP A 537 -55.29 8.29 -62.04
CA TRP A 537 -54.83 7.71 -63.31
C TRP A 537 -55.78 7.97 -64.50
N ARG A 538 -57.01 8.44 -64.25
CA ARG A 538 -58.03 8.73 -65.29
C ARG A 538 -58.00 10.18 -65.82
N LEU A 539 -57.08 11.02 -65.33
CA LEU A 539 -56.93 12.39 -65.82
C LEU A 539 -56.29 12.40 -67.22
N GLU A 540 -56.88 13.10 -68.19
CA GLU A 540 -56.30 13.22 -69.54
C GLU A 540 -54.99 14.03 -69.49
N TYR A 541 -53.93 13.50 -70.14
CA TYR A 541 -52.60 14.11 -70.22
C TYR A 541 -52.27 14.47 -71.67
N GLU A 542 -51.78 15.69 -71.92
CA GLU A 542 -51.08 16.02 -73.17
C GLU A 542 -49.57 15.83 -72.97
N SER A 543 -48.92 15.11 -73.89
CA SER A 543 -47.47 14.90 -73.88
C SER A 543 -46.78 15.77 -74.93
N GLU A 544 -45.85 16.62 -74.51
CA GLU A 544 -44.81 17.16 -75.38
C GLU A 544 -43.44 16.73 -74.85
N SER A 545 -42.66 16.02 -75.68
CA SER A 545 -41.30 15.60 -75.36
C SER A 545 -40.29 16.59 -75.91
N PHE A 546 -39.47 17.19 -75.05
CA PHE A 546 -38.24 17.86 -75.46
C PHE A 546 -37.05 17.14 -74.81
N LEU A 547 -36.34 16.34 -75.59
CA LEU A 547 -35.06 15.74 -75.21
C LEU A 547 -33.95 16.46 -75.98
N GLY A 548 -33.14 17.23 -75.26
CA GLY A 548 -31.91 17.85 -75.75
C GLY A 548 -30.89 17.91 -74.62
N ASP A 549 -29.99 16.92 -74.63
CA ASP A 549 -28.65 16.91 -74.03
C ASP A 549 -28.48 17.26 -72.53
N ALA A 550 -28.56 16.23 -71.67
CA ALA A 550 -27.85 16.20 -70.40
C ALA A 550 -26.71 15.18 -70.47
N LYS A 551 -25.46 15.65 -70.56
CA LYS A 551 -24.24 14.83 -70.40
C LYS A 551 -23.82 14.81 -68.93
N VAL A 552 -23.62 13.63 -68.37
CA VAL A 552 -22.89 13.45 -67.10
C VAL A 552 -21.40 13.50 -67.42
N GLU A 553 -20.73 14.62 -67.11
CA GLU A 553 -19.34 14.87 -67.55
C GLU A 553 -18.25 14.60 -66.50
N ALA A 554 -18.57 14.19 -65.25
CA ALA A 554 -17.53 13.76 -64.32
C ALA A 554 -18.06 12.91 -63.16
N GLY A 555 -17.44 11.75 -62.94
CA GLY A 555 -17.60 10.89 -61.77
C GLY A 555 -16.36 10.01 -61.65
N ILE A 556 -15.79 9.92 -60.44
CA ILE A 556 -14.70 8.99 -60.11
C ILE A 556 -15.26 8.01 -59.08
N PHE A 557 -15.10 6.72 -59.33
CA PHE A 557 -15.60 5.64 -58.48
C PHE A 557 -14.42 4.86 -57.89
N PHE A 558 -14.49 4.51 -56.61
CA PHE A 558 -13.46 3.71 -55.94
C PHE A 558 -14.02 2.33 -55.60
N LEU A 559 -13.28 1.29 -55.96
CA LEU A 559 -13.54 -0.10 -55.58
C LEU A 559 -12.71 -0.44 -54.36
N TYR A 560 -13.32 -1.01 -53.33
CA TYR A 560 -12.66 -1.39 -52.08
C TYR A 560 -12.69 -2.90 -51.87
N ASP A 561 -11.74 -3.44 -51.10
CA ASP A 561 -11.78 -4.82 -50.63
C ASP A 561 -12.56 -4.98 -49.30
N GLU A 562 -12.64 -6.22 -48.81
CA GLU A 562 -13.34 -6.59 -47.56
C GLU A 562 -12.72 -5.94 -46.31
N GLU A 563 -11.49 -5.44 -46.41
CA GLU A 563 -10.77 -4.75 -45.33
C GLU A 563 -10.91 -3.22 -45.43
N GLY A 564 -11.47 -2.72 -46.55
CA GLY A 564 -11.75 -1.31 -46.81
C GLY A 564 -10.64 -0.56 -47.54
N ASP A 565 -9.67 -1.27 -48.15
CA ASP A 565 -8.59 -0.67 -48.93
C ASP A 565 -9.01 -0.45 -50.39
N VAL A 566 -8.59 0.67 -50.99
CA VAL A 566 -8.90 0.99 -52.40
C VAL A 566 -8.14 0.03 -53.31
N LEU A 567 -8.87 -0.81 -54.03
CA LEU A 567 -8.35 -1.73 -55.04
C LEU A 567 -8.14 -1.05 -56.39
N LYS A 568 -9.11 -0.23 -56.83
CA LYS A 568 -9.10 0.43 -58.15
C LYS A 568 -9.92 1.72 -58.15
N THR A 569 -9.47 2.68 -58.95
CA THR A 569 -10.19 3.92 -59.25
C THR A 569 -10.72 3.89 -60.69
N LEU A 570 -12.02 4.13 -60.88
CA LEU A 570 -12.70 4.11 -62.18
C LEU A 570 -13.20 5.51 -62.58
N ASN A 571 -13.24 5.81 -63.87
CA ASN A 571 -13.90 7.01 -64.39
C ASN A 571 -15.42 6.81 -64.57
N ALA A 572 -16.10 7.85 -65.03
CA ALA A 572 -17.56 7.85 -65.29
C ALA A 572 -18.04 6.82 -66.32
N LYS A 573 -17.12 6.15 -67.02
CA LYS A 573 -17.40 5.07 -67.98
C LYS A 573 -17.07 3.69 -67.42
N GLY A 574 -16.64 3.59 -66.16
CA GLY A 574 -16.22 2.35 -65.52
C GLY A 574 -14.82 1.88 -65.93
N GLU A 575 -14.01 2.73 -66.59
CA GLU A 575 -12.65 2.40 -66.99
C GLU A 575 -11.68 2.65 -65.83
N VAL A 576 -10.76 1.72 -65.60
CA VAL A 576 -9.73 1.86 -64.55
C VAL A 576 -8.76 2.97 -64.93
N ILE A 577 -8.70 4.01 -64.10
CA ILE A 577 -7.84 5.18 -64.26
C ILE A 577 -6.75 5.28 -63.19
N GLY A 578 -6.77 4.39 -62.19
CA GLY A 578 -5.74 4.24 -61.18
C GLY A 578 -5.94 2.95 -60.39
N ASN A 579 -4.86 2.46 -59.77
CA ASN A 579 -4.97 1.48 -58.69
C ASN A 579 -5.18 2.25 -57.40
#